data_AF-A0A2V1CDB5-F1
#
_entry.id   AF-A0A2V1CDB5-F1
#
_cell.length_a   1.000
_cell.length_b   1.000
_cell.length_c   1.000
_cell.angle_alpha   90.00
_cell.angle_beta   90.00
_cell.angle_gamma   90.00
#
_symmetry.space_group_name_H-M   'P 1'
#
loop_
_entity.id
_entity.type
_entity.pdbx_description
1 polymer ?
#
loop_
_entity_poly.entity_id
_entity_poly.type
_entity_poly.pdbx_seq_one_letter_code
_entity_poly.pdbx_strand_id
1 'polypeptide(L)'
;MTRLILSTSNIMTGGPSIIRKPGADRSNLELTNSLRSNFLAAQQDYSPPLSATSGSGSPRSSSDEDLPSRRPQSSIWTTRDGSDYYIPTIDWSLSGLCEERSQYDITVKLFYLHGAHVKDRAKHTKDAINLVLKELGVESIDLLIVSFPGMSFDGDCEWEADKKNSAQGNDEEEIASWPAIEELYSQGVVKRLGLSEFGSEKLSRFLARAKVRPQVDQVNIKDCCNVPPPLLKLAKMEGIELLTHNDCTDILPSGTLRELLGQGIRGAGVLSESKRGMNGMRGDLNPEWVVKYTAVVRDRGVIENKGYFAVAELNE
;
A
#
# COMPACT_ATOMS: atom_id res chain seq x y z
N MET A 1 -21.61 6.12 1.51
CA MET A 1 -20.18 5.88 1.77
C MET A 1 -19.44 5.95 0.45
N THR A 2 -18.35 6.71 0.42
CA THR A 2 -17.50 6.84 -0.79
C THR A 2 -16.18 6.11 -0.51
N ARG A 3 -15.74 5.26 -1.43
CA ARG A 3 -14.49 4.52 -1.33
C ARG A 3 -13.38 5.26 -2.07
N LEU A 4 -12.37 5.74 -1.35
CA LEU A 4 -11.22 6.42 -1.93
C LEU A 4 -10.17 5.38 -2.30
N ILE A 5 -9.80 5.31 -3.58
CA ILE A 5 -8.76 4.41 -4.10
C ILE A 5 -7.56 5.25 -4.49
N LEU A 6 -6.48 5.11 -3.74
CA LEU A 6 -5.24 5.84 -3.93
C LEU A 6 -4.23 4.96 -4.66
N SER A 7 -3.67 5.45 -5.77
CA SER A 7 -2.62 4.75 -6.51
C SER A 7 -1.30 5.52 -6.48
N THR A 8 -0.18 4.80 -6.37
CA THR A 8 1.15 5.39 -6.60
C THR A 8 1.57 5.34 -8.06
N SER A 9 0.83 4.65 -8.92
CA SER A 9 1.29 4.19 -10.23
C SER A 9 2.61 3.39 -10.11
N ASN A 10 3.28 3.13 -11.23
CA ASN A 10 4.63 2.55 -11.23
C ASN A 10 5.66 3.56 -10.69
N ILE A 11 6.22 3.28 -9.52
CA ILE A 11 7.19 4.17 -8.86
C ILE A 11 8.60 4.08 -9.49
N MET A 12 8.83 3.10 -10.38
CA MET A 12 10.12 2.91 -11.06
C MET A 12 10.35 3.89 -12.21
N THR A 13 9.30 4.47 -12.78
CA THR A 13 9.38 5.30 -14.01
C THR A 13 9.45 6.81 -13.76
N GLY A 14 9.41 7.29 -12.51
CA GLY A 14 9.43 8.74 -12.25
C GLY A 14 9.42 9.23 -10.79
N GLY A 15 9.77 8.41 -9.79
CA GLY A 15 9.76 8.86 -8.38
C GLY A 15 11.02 9.66 -7.96
N PRO A 16 10.91 10.66 -7.06
CA PRO A 16 12.08 11.31 -6.47
C PRO A 16 12.89 10.31 -5.64
N SER A 17 14.22 10.37 -5.73
CA SER A 17 15.13 9.55 -4.90
C SER A 17 14.85 9.73 -3.41
N ILE A 18 14.47 8.65 -2.72
CA ILE A 18 14.17 8.67 -1.28
C ILE A 18 15.49 8.77 -0.49
N ILE A 19 15.81 9.95 0.03
CA ILE A 19 16.85 10.12 1.04
C ILE A 19 16.28 9.67 2.39
N ARG A 20 16.74 8.53 2.92
CA ARG A 20 16.37 8.04 4.25
C ARG A 20 17.04 8.91 5.33
N LYS A 21 16.27 9.66 6.10
CA LYS A 21 16.75 10.23 7.37
C LYS A 21 16.50 9.21 8.50
N PRO A 22 17.49 8.92 9.36
CA PRO A 22 17.26 8.06 10.53
C PRO A 22 16.25 8.72 11.48
N GLY A 23 15.24 7.97 11.94
CA GLY A 23 14.45 8.35 13.13
C GLY A 23 13.06 8.97 12.92
N ALA A 24 12.36 8.72 11.81
CA ALA A 24 10.96 9.17 11.63
C ALA A 24 10.02 8.00 11.30
N ASP A 25 9.89 7.06 12.22
CA ASP A 25 8.98 5.90 12.11
C ASP A 25 7.55 6.29 12.51
N ARG A 26 6.81 6.91 11.59
CA ARG A 26 5.35 7.04 11.74
C ARG A 26 4.55 6.55 10.54
N SER A 27 5.14 6.33 9.36
CA SER A 27 4.43 5.81 8.18
C SER A 27 5.43 5.29 7.13
N ASN A 28 4.95 4.51 6.16
CA ASN A 28 5.80 4.04 5.08
C ASN A 28 6.20 5.23 4.18
N LEU A 29 7.47 5.66 4.28
CA LEU A 29 7.97 6.81 3.53
C LEU A 29 7.94 6.59 2.01
N GLU A 30 8.11 5.36 1.54
CA GLU A 30 8.03 5.04 0.12
C GLU A 30 6.60 5.22 -0.39
N LEU A 31 5.61 4.62 0.29
CA LEU A 31 4.20 4.80 -0.03
C LEU A 31 3.79 6.28 -0.01
N THR A 32 4.05 6.97 1.10
CA THR A 32 3.57 8.34 1.30
C THR A 32 4.22 9.33 0.34
N ASN A 33 5.53 9.22 0.07
CA ASN A 33 6.19 10.09 -0.90
C ASN A 33 5.75 9.76 -2.34
N SER A 34 5.56 8.48 -2.67
CA SER A 34 5.11 8.08 -4.01
C SER A 34 3.68 8.56 -4.28
N LEU A 35 2.78 8.47 -3.30
CA LEU A 35 1.43 9.05 -3.40
C LEU A 35 1.48 10.56 -3.64
N ARG A 36 2.28 11.30 -2.86
CA ARG A 36 2.44 12.76 -3.07
C ARG A 36 2.99 13.08 -4.45
N SER A 37 4.01 12.35 -4.88
CA SER A 37 4.61 12.54 -6.21
C SER A 37 3.58 12.30 -7.31
N ASN A 38 2.80 11.22 -7.21
CA ASN A 38 1.78 10.88 -8.20
C ASN A 38 0.65 11.91 -8.24
N PHE A 39 0.21 12.40 -7.08
CA PHE A 39 -0.81 13.46 -7.01
C PHE A 39 -0.31 14.77 -7.62
N LEU A 40 0.95 15.14 -7.36
CA LEU A 40 1.55 16.34 -7.93
C LEU A 40 1.72 16.24 -9.45
N ALA A 41 2.19 15.10 -9.96
CA ALA A 41 2.30 14.85 -11.40
C ALA A 41 0.93 14.96 -12.08
N ALA A 42 -0.09 14.28 -11.55
CA ALA A 42 -1.45 14.40 -12.07
C ALA A 42 -1.99 15.83 -11.99
N GLN A 43 -1.71 16.59 -10.93
CA GLN A 43 -2.11 18.00 -10.88
C GLN A 43 -1.42 18.85 -11.94
N GLN A 44 -0.17 18.56 -12.29
CA GLN A 44 0.58 19.29 -13.32
C GLN A 44 0.07 18.96 -14.72
N ASP A 45 -0.17 17.68 -15.01
CA ASP A 45 -0.66 17.22 -16.33
C ASP A 45 -2.04 17.82 -16.68
N TYR A 46 -2.88 18.03 -15.66
CA TYR A 46 -4.22 18.60 -15.80
C TYR A 46 -4.28 20.11 -15.50
N SER A 47 -3.14 20.76 -15.25
CA SER A 47 -3.11 22.22 -15.10
C SER A 47 -3.24 22.88 -16.47
N PRO A 48 -4.09 23.92 -16.62
CA PRO A 48 -4.18 24.63 -17.89
C PRO A 48 -2.83 25.24 -18.25
N PRO A 49 -2.43 25.24 -19.54
CA PRO A 49 -1.19 25.88 -19.96
C PRO A 49 -1.21 27.35 -19.53
N LEU A 50 -0.06 27.87 -19.11
CA LEU A 50 0.14 29.29 -18.83
C LEU A 50 -0.19 30.06 -20.12
N SER A 51 -1.44 30.50 -20.26
CA SER A 51 -1.84 31.36 -21.37
C SER A 51 -0.99 32.61 -21.32
N ALA A 52 -0.22 32.83 -22.38
CA ALA A 52 0.52 34.05 -22.66
C ALA A 52 -0.42 35.27 -22.54
N THR A 53 -0.45 35.90 -21.37
CA THR A 53 -0.98 37.25 -21.25
C THR A 53 0.08 38.19 -21.82
N SER A 54 -0.01 38.42 -23.14
CA SER A 54 0.47 39.66 -23.73
C SER A 54 -0.29 40.82 -23.09
N GLY A 55 0.34 41.45 -22.10
CA GLY A 55 -0.10 42.70 -21.51
C GLY A 55 1.15 43.48 -21.13
N SER A 56 1.49 44.49 -21.91
CA SER A 56 2.61 45.38 -21.64
C SER A 56 2.43 46.08 -20.29
N GLY A 57 3.37 45.90 -19.37
CA GLY A 57 3.46 46.65 -18.12
C GLY A 57 4.87 46.56 -17.56
N SER A 58 5.54 47.71 -17.48
CA SER A 58 6.94 47.91 -17.06
C SER A 58 7.29 47.31 -15.69
N PRO A 59 8.59 47.03 -15.41
CA PRO A 59 8.99 46.29 -14.23
C PRO A 59 9.00 47.19 -12.99
N ARG A 60 8.29 46.78 -11.94
CA ARG A 60 8.51 47.28 -10.58
C ARG A 60 9.01 46.14 -9.71
N SER A 61 10.22 46.33 -9.20
CA SER A 61 10.87 45.51 -8.18
C SER A 61 10.30 45.80 -6.80
N SER A 62 9.74 44.78 -6.13
CA SER A 62 9.88 44.55 -4.68
C SER A 62 9.00 43.37 -4.25
N SER A 63 9.65 42.31 -3.77
CA SER A 63 9.20 41.37 -2.72
C SER A 63 7.69 41.17 -2.53
N ASP A 64 7.13 40.14 -3.16
CA ASP A 64 5.90 39.47 -2.70
C ASP A 64 6.20 37.96 -2.60
N GLU A 65 6.39 37.51 -1.36
CA GLU A 65 5.97 36.15 -0.98
C GLU A 65 4.43 36.08 -1.08
N ASP A 66 3.87 34.87 -1.24
CA ASP A 66 2.42 34.56 -1.33
C ASP A 66 1.72 34.66 -2.70
N LEU A 67 2.09 33.77 -3.62
CA LEU A 67 1.15 33.24 -4.63
C LEU A 67 0.84 31.77 -4.29
N PRO A 68 -0.39 31.40 -3.87
CA PRO A 68 -0.74 30.00 -3.74
C PRO A 68 -0.63 29.38 -5.13
N SER A 69 0.21 28.36 -5.28
CA SER A 69 0.24 27.54 -6.49
C SER A 69 -1.20 27.19 -6.83
N ARG A 70 -1.69 27.63 -7.99
CA ARG A 70 -3.11 27.53 -8.38
C ARG A 70 -3.44 26.06 -8.66
N ARG A 71 -3.62 25.25 -7.60
CA ARG A 71 -3.92 23.82 -7.67
C ARG A 71 -5.21 23.62 -8.48
N PRO A 72 -5.25 22.73 -9.48
CA PRO A 72 -6.48 22.46 -10.21
C PRO A 72 -7.54 21.88 -9.27
N GLN A 73 -8.81 22.08 -9.61
CA GLN A 73 -9.91 21.43 -8.87
C GLN A 73 -9.73 19.91 -8.91
N SER A 74 -9.96 19.23 -7.77
CA SER A 74 -9.73 17.80 -7.63
C SER A 74 -10.47 16.97 -8.69
N SER A 75 -11.68 17.38 -9.03
CA SER A 75 -12.54 16.73 -10.05
C SER A 75 -11.94 16.64 -11.45
N ILE A 76 -10.87 17.39 -11.75
CA ILE A 76 -10.24 17.40 -13.07
C ILE A 76 -9.22 16.26 -13.21
N TRP A 77 -8.53 15.89 -12.12
CA TRP A 77 -7.44 14.91 -12.12
C TRP A 77 -7.77 13.64 -11.31
N THR A 78 -9.01 13.52 -10.84
CA THR A 78 -9.56 12.36 -10.14
C THR A 78 -10.83 11.88 -10.84
N THR A 79 -11.16 10.60 -10.73
CA THR A 79 -12.32 10.00 -11.41
C THR A 79 -13.23 9.31 -10.42
N ARG A 80 -14.54 9.49 -10.60
CA ARG A 80 -15.56 8.76 -9.85
C ARG A 80 -16.23 7.72 -10.73
N ASP A 81 -16.23 6.46 -10.29
CA ASP A 81 -16.96 5.36 -10.92
C ASP A 81 -17.84 4.69 -9.86
N GLY A 82 -19.16 4.93 -9.94
CA GLY A 82 -20.10 4.48 -8.91
C GLY A 82 -19.74 5.01 -7.51
N SER A 83 -19.41 4.10 -6.58
CA SER A 83 -18.96 4.40 -5.22
C SER A 83 -17.46 4.69 -5.10
N ASP A 84 -16.70 4.38 -6.14
CA ASP A 84 -15.24 4.45 -6.14
C ASP A 84 -14.77 5.81 -6.62
N TYR A 85 -13.78 6.35 -5.92
CA TYR A 85 -13.16 7.62 -6.22
C TYR A 85 -11.66 7.43 -6.33
N TYR A 86 -11.17 7.41 -7.57
CA TYR A 86 -9.78 7.16 -7.93
C TYR A 86 -8.95 8.43 -7.81
N ILE A 87 -7.85 8.32 -7.06
CA ILE A 87 -6.93 9.42 -6.76
C ILE A 87 -5.48 8.95 -7.06
N PRO A 88 -4.84 9.45 -8.13
CA PRO A 88 -5.43 10.21 -9.24
C PRO A 88 -6.33 9.31 -10.11
N THR A 89 -6.88 9.87 -11.19
CA THR A 89 -7.46 9.08 -12.29
C THR A 89 -6.45 8.04 -12.79
N ILE A 90 -6.91 6.81 -13.01
CA ILE A 90 -6.10 5.72 -13.56
C ILE A 90 -6.56 5.45 -15.00
N ASP A 91 -5.63 5.56 -15.94
CA ASP A 91 -5.85 5.13 -17.33
C ASP A 91 -5.35 3.69 -17.49
N TRP A 92 -6.28 2.74 -17.39
CA TRP A 92 -5.99 1.32 -17.52
C TRP A 92 -5.50 0.91 -18.92
N SER A 93 -5.62 1.76 -19.94
CA SER A 93 -5.09 1.46 -21.28
C SER A 93 -3.56 1.54 -21.36
N LEU A 94 -2.94 2.20 -20.38
CA LEU A 94 -1.48 2.32 -20.23
C LEU A 94 -0.91 1.31 -19.23
N SER A 95 -1.77 0.53 -18.56
CA SER A 95 -1.39 -0.54 -17.65
C SER A 95 -0.87 -1.76 -18.41
N GLY A 96 -0.07 -2.59 -17.73
CA GLY A 96 0.53 -3.78 -18.34
C GLY A 96 2.04 -3.86 -18.13
N LEU A 97 2.53 -5.09 -18.10
CA LEU A 97 3.95 -5.38 -18.18
C LEU A 97 4.40 -5.47 -19.64
N CYS A 98 5.67 -5.15 -19.90
CA CYS A 98 6.22 -5.11 -21.25
C CYS A 98 6.42 -6.51 -21.85
N GLU A 99 6.80 -7.49 -21.02
CA GLU A 99 7.12 -8.85 -21.45
C GLU A 99 5.97 -9.83 -21.15
N GLU A 100 6.09 -11.05 -21.66
CA GLU A 100 5.16 -12.15 -21.36
C GLU A 100 5.08 -12.47 -19.86
N ARG A 101 3.89 -12.85 -19.38
CA ARG A 101 3.64 -13.15 -17.96
C ARG A 101 4.65 -14.14 -17.36
N SER A 102 5.10 -15.13 -18.13
CA SER A 102 6.03 -16.17 -17.64
C SER A 102 7.42 -15.64 -17.28
N GLN A 103 7.78 -14.44 -17.77
CA GLN A 103 9.07 -13.79 -17.54
C GLN A 103 9.16 -13.08 -16.19
N TYR A 104 8.04 -12.95 -15.47
CA TYR A 104 7.99 -12.21 -14.21
C TYR A 104 7.83 -13.10 -12.99
N ASP A 105 8.51 -12.69 -11.92
CA ASP A 105 8.13 -12.98 -10.55
C ASP A 105 7.37 -11.79 -9.97
N ILE A 106 6.09 -12.00 -9.71
CA ILE A 106 5.19 -10.98 -9.15
C ILE A 106 4.90 -11.33 -7.69
N THR A 107 5.37 -10.47 -6.79
CA THR A 107 5.07 -10.55 -5.36
C THR A 107 4.12 -9.43 -4.95
N VAL A 108 3.04 -9.80 -4.29
CA VAL A 108 2.05 -8.88 -3.73
C VAL A 108 2.01 -9.06 -2.22
N LYS A 109 2.01 -7.96 -1.47
CA LYS A 109 1.83 -7.94 -0.03
C LYS A 109 0.61 -7.11 0.33
N LEU A 110 -0.40 -7.75 0.92
CA LEU A 110 -1.64 -7.14 1.38
C LEU A 110 -1.56 -6.87 2.87
N PHE A 111 -1.77 -5.62 3.26
CA PHE A 111 -1.84 -5.14 4.63
C PHE A 111 -3.30 -4.85 4.98
N TYR A 112 -3.88 -5.63 5.89
CA TYR A 112 -5.14 -5.26 6.54
C TYR A 112 -4.86 -4.21 7.61
N LEU A 113 -5.58 -3.10 7.58
CA LEU A 113 -5.40 -2.01 8.55
C LEU A 113 -6.36 -2.17 9.72
N HIS A 114 -6.03 -1.49 10.84
CA HIS A 114 -6.84 -1.51 12.07
C HIS A 114 -8.28 -1.03 11.86
N GLY A 115 -8.54 -0.20 10.85
CA GLY A 115 -9.87 0.31 10.52
C GLY A 115 -10.77 -0.69 9.79
N ALA A 116 -10.24 -1.78 9.23
CA ALA A 116 -11.02 -2.75 8.46
C ALA A 116 -11.66 -3.82 9.35
N HIS A 117 -12.96 -4.02 9.19
CA HIS A 117 -13.67 -5.11 9.84
C HIS A 117 -13.30 -6.47 9.21
N VAL A 118 -13.19 -7.50 10.05
CA VAL A 118 -12.83 -8.87 9.65
C VAL A 118 -13.79 -9.43 8.59
N LYS A 119 -15.09 -9.15 8.73
CA LYS A 119 -16.13 -9.58 7.78
C LYS A 119 -15.91 -9.05 6.36
N ASP A 120 -15.25 -7.90 6.24
CA ASP A 120 -15.02 -7.23 4.96
C ASP A 120 -13.67 -7.62 4.34
N ARG A 121 -12.77 -8.27 5.11
CA ARG A 121 -11.44 -8.69 4.63
C ARG A 121 -11.50 -9.56 3.38
N ALA A 122 -12.48 -10.46 3.26
CA ALA A 122 -12.65 -11.26 2.06
C ALA A 122 -12.92 -10.42 0.80
N LYS A 123 -13.74 -9.36 0.94
CA LYS A 123 -13.98 -8.39 -0.13
C LYS A 123 -12.70 -7.60 -0.41
N HIS A 124 -12.01 -7.15 0.64
CA HIS A 124 -10.75 -6.40 0.52
C HIS A 124 -9.66 -7.21 -0.19
N THR A 125 -9.53 -8.52 0.07
CA THR A 125 -8.57 -9.39 -0.63
C THR A 125 -8.86 -9.39 -2.13
N LYS A 126 -10.12 -9.68 -2.51
CA LYS A 126 -10.50 -9.78 -3.92
C LYS A 126 -10.30 -8.44 -4.64
N ASP A 127 -10.69 -7.34 -3.99
CA ASP A 127 -10.56 -5.99 -4.51
C ASP A 127 -9.10 -5.57 -4.73
N ALA A 128 -8.25 -5.77 -3.72
CA ALA A 128 -6.83 -5.45 -3.78
C ALA A 128 -6.10 -6.24 -4.88
N ILE A 129 -6.37 -7.54 -4.99
CA ILE A 129 -5.76 -8.39 -6.01
C ILE A 129 -6.25 -8.00 -7.40
N ASN A 130 -7.55 -7.73 -7.58
CA ASN A 130 -8.08 -7.28 -8.87
C ASN A 130 -7.46 -5.96 -9.34
N LEU A 131 -7.20 -5.01 -8.43
CA LEU A 131 -6.51 -3.76 -8.77
C LEU A 131 -5.08 -4.01 -9.26
N VAL A 132 -4.34 -4.90 -8.58
CA VAL A 132 -2.97 -5.26 -9.00
C VAL A 132 -2.96 -6.01 -10.33
N LEU A 133 -3.89 -6.96 -10.54
CA LEU A 133 -4.00 -7.69 -11.81
C LEU A 133 -4.29 -6.76 -12.99
N LYS A 134 -5.18 -5.78 -12.81
CA LYS A 134 -5.48 -4.75 -13.82
C LYS A 134 -4.26 -3.86 -14.11
N GLU A 135 -3.59 -3.39 -13.07
CA GLU A 135 -2.42 -2.51 -13.19
C GLU A 135 -1.24 -3.19 -13.93
N LEU A 136 -1.02 -4.47 -13.63
CA LEU A 136 0.05 -5.25 -14.26
C LEU A 136 -0.37 -5.90 -15.57
N GLY A 137 -1.66 -5.88 -15.93
CA GLY A 137 -2.18 -6.53 -17.13
C GLY A 137 -1.98 -8.05 -17.13
N VAL A 138 -2.13 -8.70 -15.97
CA VAL A 138 -1.89 -10.15 -15.81
C VAL A 138 -3.08 -10.86 -15.19
N GLU A 139 -3.17 -12.17 -15.41
CA GLU A 139 -4.26 -13.01 -14.85
C GLU A 139 -3.89 -13.68 -13.53
N SER A 140 -2.60 -13.74 -13.19
CA SER A 140 -2.11 -14.40 -11.97
C SER A 140 -0.84 -13.76 -11.40
N ILE A 141 -0.61 -13.94 -10.10
CA ILE A 141 0.60 -13.51 -9.37
C ILE A 141 1.33 -14.72 -8.76
N ASP A 142 2.64 -14.60 -8.52
CA ASP A 142 3.46 -15.72 -8.06
C ASP A 142 3.40 -15.90 -6.54
N LEU A 143 3.36 -14.80 -5.77
CA LEU A 143 3.33 -14.84 -4.31
C LEU A 143 2.40 -13.76 -3.74
N LEU A 144 1.43 -14.15 -2.91
CA LEU A 144 0.65 -13.24 -2.07
C LEU A 144 1.05 -13.39 -0.60
N ILE A 145 1.50 -12.31 0.01
CA ILE A 145 1.86 -12.23 1.43
C ILE A 145 0.80 -11.42 2.16
N VAL A 146 0.30 -11.93 3.28
CA VAL A 146 -0.75 -11.28 4.07
C VAL A 146 -0.20 -10.78 5.40
N SER A 147 -0.43 -9.50 5.69
CA SER A 147 -0.06 -8.84 6.93
C SER A 147 -1.33 -8.41 7.66
N PHE A 148 -1.48 -8.88 8.90
CA PHE A 148 -2.59 -8.54 9.78
C PHE A 148 -2.23 -7.38 10.72
N PRO A 149 -3.23 -6.58 11.16
CA PRO A 149 -2.99 -5.47 12.06
C PRO A 149 -2.52 -5.96 13.45
N GLY A 150 -1.73 -5.15 14.13
CA GLY A 150 -1.29 -5.42 15.50
C GLY A 150 -0.26 -6.54 15.66
N MET A 151 0.43 -6.92 14.58
CA MET A 151 1.54 -7.87 14.61
C MET A 151 2.87 -7.18 14.26
N SER A 152 3.90 -7.50 15.02
CA SER A 152 5.28 -7.07 14.82
C SER A 152 6.25 -8.13 15.32
N PHE A 153 7.46 -8.11 14.76
CA PHE A 153 8.57 -8.92 15.20
C PHE A 153 9.61 -8.08 15.97
N ASP A 154 9.15 -7.41 17.03
CA ASP A 154 9.93 -6.47 17.85
C ASP A 154 10.32 -7.04 19.21
N GLY A 155 11.58 -6.85 19.61
CA GLY A 155 12.12 -7.30 20.89
C GLY A 155 13.61 -6.95 21.04
N ASP A 156 14.12 -6.95 22.27
CA ASP A 156 15.54 -6.65 22.54
C ASP A 156 16.45 -7.78 22.04
N CYS A 157 15.88 -8.97 21.78
CA CYS A 157 16.52 -10.10 21.13
C CYS A 157 15.48 -10.98 20.42
N GLU A 158 15.96 -11.93 19.60
CA GLU A 158 15.10 -12.81 18.79
C GLU A 158 14.13 -13.65 19.62
N TRP A 159 14.52 -14.02 20.84
CA TRP A 159 13.68 -14.79 21.76
C TRP A 159 12.53 -13.98 22.34
N GLU A 160 12.81 -12.73 22.65
CA GLU A 160 11.79 -11.84 23.19
C GLU A 160 10.80 -11.45 22.10
N ALA A 161 11.30 -11.18 20.88
CA ALA A 161 10.46 -10.89 19.72
C ALA A 161 9.49 -12.06 19.42
N ASP A 162 10.00 -13.29 19.35
CA ASP A 162 9.17 -14.49 19.12
C ASP A 162 8.10 -14.67 20.21
N LYS A 163 8.48 -14.47 21.47
CA LYS A 163 7.58 -14.59 22.62
C LYS A 163 6.53 -13.47 22.67
N LYS A 164 6.89 -12.22 22.37
CA LYS A 164 5.94 -11.11 22.29
C LYS A 164 4.94 -11.36 21.16
N ASN A 165 5.46 -11.75 20.00
CA ASN A 165 4.66 -12.03 18.83
C ASN A 165 3.62 -13.13 19.08
N SER A 166 3.94 -14.15 19.88
CA SER A 166 2.99 -15.25 20.16
C SER A 166 1.69 -14.80 20.84
N ALA A 167 1.68 -13.63 21.49
CA ALA A 167 0.52 -13.03 22.13
C ALA A 167 -0.09 -11.84 21.36
N GLN A 168 0.48 -11.46 20.22
CA GLN A 168 -0.01 -10.37 19.37
C GLN A 168 -1.15 -10.82 18.44
N GLY A 169 -1.82 -9.86 17.81
CA GLY A 169 -2.89 -10.13 16.85
C GLY A 169 -4.12 -10.83 17.46
N ASN A 170 -4.86 -11.55 16.61
CA ASN A 170 -6.03 -12.32 17.00
C ASN A 170 -6.17 -13.55 16.10
N ASP A 171 -5.82 -14.72 16.66
CA ASP A 171 -5.79 -15.99 15.94
C ASP A 171 -7.14 -16.31 15.25
N GLU A 172 -8.28 -15.92 15.82
CA GLU A 172 -9.62 -16.16 15.24
C GLU A 172 -9.92 -15.23 14.05
N GLU A 173 -9.46 -13.98 14.11
CA GLU A 173 -9.65 -13.05 12.99
C GLU A 173 -8.72 -13.36 11.82
N GLU A 174 -7.48 -13.72 12.14
CA GLU A 174 -6.45 -14.11 11.18
C GLU A 174 -6.92 -15.31 10.36
N ILE A 175 -7.35 -16.38 11.04
CA ILE A 175 -7.83 -17.60 10.38
C ILE A 175 -9.17 -17.41 9.67
N ALA A 176 -10.08 -16.56 10.18
CA ALA A 176 -11.35 -16.26 9.51
C ALA A 176 -11.15 -15.51 8.19
N SER A 177 -10.02 -14.81 8.04
CA SER A 177 -9.66 -14.10 6.80
C SER A 177 -9.05 -15.05 5.75
N TRP A 178 -8.46 -16.16 6.18
CA TRP A 178 -7.69 -17.06 5.33
C TRP A 178 -8.48 -17.72 4.19
N PRO A 179 -9.75 -18.17 4.35
CA PRO A 179 -10.51 -18.82 3.27
C PRO A 179 -10.59 -18.02 1.97
N ALA A 180 -10.65 -16.68 2.03
CA ALA A 180 -10.66 -15.84 0.83
C ALA A 180 -9.34 -15.90 0.06
N ILE A 181 -8.23 -16.08 0.78
CA ILE A 181 -6.88 -16.22 0.23
C ILE A 181 -6.69 -17.64 -0.34
N GLU A 182 -7.23 -18.66 0.34
CA GLU A 182 -7.26 -20.04 -0.16
C GLU A 182 -8.07 -20.17 -1.45
N GLU A 183 -9.17 -19.41 -1.59
CA GLU A 183 -9.99 -19.37 -2.79
C GLU A 183 -9.18 -18.87 -3.99
N LEU A 184 -8.40 -17.78 -3.83
CA LEU A 184 -7.55 -17.24 -4.88
C LEU A 184 -6.44 -18.23 -5.30
N TYR A 185 -5.89 -18.98 -4.35
CA TYR A 185 -4.95 -20.06 -4.64
C TYR A 185 -5.62 -21.18 -5.44
N SER A 186 -6.80 -21.61 -5.00
CA SER A 186 -7.57 -22.69 -5.63
C SER A 186 -8.01 -22.34 -7.06
N GLN A 187 -8.25 -21.06 -7.34
CA GLN A 187 -8.57 -20.53 -8.68
C GLN A 187 -7.33 -20.36 -9.57
N GLY A 188 -6.11 -20.53 -9.05
CA GLY A 188 -4.86 -20.32 -9.80
C GLY A 188 -4.48 -18.85 -10.00
N VAL A 189 -5.23 -17.91 -9.41
CA VAL A 189 -4.92 -16.48 -9.42
C VAL A 189 -3.63 -16.20 -8.65
N VAL A 190 -3.37 -16.97 -7.60
CA VAL A 190 -2.18 -16.85 -6.75
C VAL A 190 -1.46 -18.19 -6.68
N LYS A 191 -0.17 -18.25 -7.03
CA LYS A 191 0.59 -19.51 -7.06
C LYS A 191 1.18 -19.92 -5.71
N ARG A 192 1.50 -18.96 -4.84
CA ARG A 192 2.03 -19.19 -3.49
C ARG A 192 1.41 -18.23 -2.49
N LEU A 193 1.18 -18.71 -1.29
CA LEU A 193 0.63 -17.96 -0.17
C LEU A 193 1.71 -17.75 0.88
N GLY A 194 1.68 -16.58 1.52
CA GLY A 194 2.60 -16.21 2.57
C GLY A 194 1.94 -15.43 3.69
N LEU A 195 2.56 -15.49 4.86
CA LEU A 195 2.24 -14.68 6.03
C LEU A 195 3.34 -13.65 6.27
N SER A 196 3.06 -12.68 7.14
CA SER A 196 4.03 -11.71 7.59
C SER A 196 3.95 -11.59 9.11
N GLU A 197 5.10 -11.53 9.76
CA GLU A 197 5.29 -11.35 11.19
C GLU A 197 4.78 -12.54 12.04
N PHE A 198 4.83 -13.79 11.57
CA PHE A 198 4.41 -14.94 12.39
C PHE A 198 5.58 -15.58 13.15
N GLY A 199 5.59 -15.41 14.46
CA GLY A 199 6.49 -16.13 15.36
C GLY A 199 6.16 -17.62 15.46
N SER A 200 7.07 -18.39 16.04
CA SER A 200 7.05 -19.85 16.01
C SER A 200 5.76 -20.47 16.57
N GLU A 201 5.31 -20.01 17.75
CA GLU A 201 4.09 -20.50 18.37
C GLU A 201 2.83 -20.11 17.59
N LYS A 202 2.76 -18.86 17.11
CA LYS A 202 1.62 -18.36 16.36
C LYS A 202 1.50 -19.06 15.01
N LEU A 203 2.62 -19.19 14.29
CA LEU A 203 2.68 -19.93 13.03
C LEU A 203 2.19 -21.37 13.23
N SER A 204 2.65 -22.05 14.28
CA SER A 204 2.19 -23.41 14.60
C SER A 204 0.67 -23.51 14.79
N ARG A 205 0.07 -22.59 15.56
CA ARG A 205 -1.39 -22.54 15.77
C ARG A 205 -2.15 -22.25 14.47
N PHE A 206 -1.63 -21.36 13.64
CA PHE A 206 -2.23 -21.04 12.34
C PHE A 206 -2.19 -22.24 11.39
N LEU A 207 -1.03 -22.90 11.27
CA LEU A 207 -0.82 -24.06 10.40
C LEU A 207 -1.68 -25.27 10.77
N ALA A 208 -2.08 -25.39 12.04
CA ALA A 208 -2.98 -26.45 12.50
C ALA A 208 -4.42 -26.28 12.00
N ARG A 209 -4.78 -25.07 11.54
CA ARG A 209 -6.15 -24.69 11.15
C ARG A 209 -6.30 -24.37 9.66
N ALA A 210 -5.24 -23.87 9.03
CA ALA A 210 -5.23 -23.51 7.61
C ALA A 210 -5.36 -24.76 6.72
N LYS A 211 -6.28 -24.73 5.74
CA LYS A 211 -6.49 -25.83 4.79
C LYS A 211 -5.44 -25.80 3.68
N VAL A 212 -5.20 -24.62 3.10
CA VAL A 212 -4.06 -24.36 2.23
C VAL A 212 -2.99 -23.68 3.09
N ARG A 213 -1.91 -24.40 3.34
CA ARG A 213 -0.83 -23.89 4.19
C ARG A 213 -0.01 -22.83 3.45
N PRO A 214 0.40 -21.73 4.13
CA PRO A 214 1.35 -20.79 3.57
C PRO A 214 2.69 -21.47 3.28
N GLN A 215 3.35 -21.07 2.20
CA GLN A 215 4.70 -21.53 1.84
C GLN A 215 5.79 -20.49 2.17
N VAL A 216 5.41 -19.30 2.61
CA VAL A 216 6.32 -18.21 2.97
C VAL A 216 5.88 -17.60 4.29
N ASP A 217 6.84 -17.19 5.11
CA ASP A 217 6.61 -16.25 6.20
C ASP A 217 7.67 -15.15 6.17
N GLN A 218 7.21 -13.89 6.18
CA GLN A 218 8.05 -12.71 6.11
C GLN A 218 8.21 -12.08 7.49
N VAL A 219 9.43 -11.98 7.99
CA VAL A 219 9.72 -11.37 9.29
C VAL A 219 10.58 -10.11 9.18
N ASN A 220 10.22 -9.09 9.94
CA ASN A 220 10.97 -7.86 10.06
C ASN A 220 12.05 -7.97 11.15
N ILE A 221 13.28 -8.24 10.74
CA ILE A 221 14.41 -8.44 11.67
C ILE A 221 15.22 -7.14 11.87
N LYS A 222 14.57 -5.97 11.93
CA LYS A 222 15.29 -4.69 12.11
C LYS A 222 15.97 -4.58 13.47
N ASP A 223 15.30 -5.06 14.53
CA ASP A 223 15.76 -4.92 15.91
C ASP A 223 16.49 -6.17 16.42
N CYS A 224 16.37 -7.29 15.70
CA CYS A 224 17.06 -8.54 15.99
C CYS A 224 18.17 -8.80 14.96
N CYS A 225 19.27 -9.44 15.33
CA CYS A 225 20.31 -9.77 14.34
C CYS A 225 20.05 -11.10 13.62
N ASN A 226 19.16 -11.95 14.16
CA ASN A 226 18.92 -13.31 13.69
C ASN A 226 17.45 -13.69 13.76
N VAL A 227 17.04 -14.65 12.92
CA VAL A 227 15.75 -15.33 13.04
C VAL A 227 15.78 -16.25 14.27
N PRO A 228 14.75 -16.27 15.12
CA PRO A 228 14.73 -17.15 16.29
C PRO A 228 14.83 -18.64 15.89
N PRO A 229 15.71 -19.43 16.53
CA PRO A 229 15.89 -20.84 16.22
C PRO A 229 14.63 -21.75 16.19
N PRO A 230 13.58 -21.58 17.02
CA PRO A 230 12.36 -22.35 16.94
C PRO A 230 11.58 -22.04 15.67
N LEU A 231 11.55 -20.77 15.26
CA LEU A 231 10.94 -20.37 14.00
C LEU A 231 11.70 -20.99 12.82
N LEU A 232 13.04 -20.94 12.82
CA LEU A 232 13.87 -21.62 11.81
C LEU A 232 13.59 -23.13 11.75
N LYS A 233 13.52 -23.78 12.92
CA LYS A 233 13.27 -25.23 13.01
C LYS A 233 11.87 -25.58 12.50
N LEU A 234 10.86 -24.84 12.93
CA LEU A 234 9.48 -25.04 12.50
C LEU A 234 9.34 -24.82 11.00
N ALA A 235 9.85 -23.70 10.49
CA ALA A 235 9.78 -23.38 9.06
C ALA A 235 10.44 -24.47 8.20
N LYS A 236 11.62 -24.96 8.62
CA LYS A 236 12.29 -26.08 7.93
C LYS A 236 11.47 -27.37 7.98
N MET A 237 10.85 -27.69 9.11
CA MET A 237 10.03 -28.90 9.27
C MET A 237 8.75 -28.83 8.42
N GLU A 238 8.14 -27.66 8.33
CA GLU A 238 6.86 -27.45 7.65
C GLU A 238 7.04 -27.05 6.16
N GLY A 239 8.27 -26.89 5.69
CA GLY A 239 8.58 -26.49 4.31
C GLY A 239 8.24 -25.03 3.99
N ILE A 240 8.33 -24.15 4.99
CA ILE A 240 8.05 -22.71 4.88
C ILE A 240 9.35 -21.96 4.65
N GLU A 241 9.36 -21.12 3.62
CA GLU A 241 10.47 -20.22 3.32
C GLU A 241 10.38 -18.97 4.20
N LEU A 242 11.45 -18.68 4.94
CA LEU A 242 11.54 -17.46 5.73
C LEU A 242 12.22 -16.36 4.91
N LEU A 243 11.51 -15.25 4.74
CA LEU A 243 12.01 -14.07 4.05
C LEU A 243 12.08 -12.89 5.02
N THR A 244 12.93 -11.91 4.70
CA THR A 244 13.01 -10.67 5.48
C THR A 244 12.37 -9.52 4.74
N HIS A 245 11.79 -8.59 5.49
CA HIS A 245 11.29 -7.34 4.94
C HIS A 245 11.57 -6.18 5.89
N ASN A 246 11.32 -4.96 5.41
CA ASN A 246 11.59 -3.73 6.14
C ASN A 246 10.39 -2.78 6.13
N ASP A 247 9.18 -3.31 5.94
CA ASP A 247 7.96 -2.53 6.01
C ASP A 247 7.77 -1.99 7.44
N CYS A 248 6.96 -0.96 7.60
CA CYS A 248 6.57 -0.46 8.92
C CYS A 248 5.28 -1.14 9.39
N THR A 249 5.10 -1.25 10.71
CA THR A 249 3.94 -1.90 11.33
C THR A 249 2.63 -1.19 10.99
N ASP A 250 2.62 0.15 11.03
CA ASP A 250 1.50 0.96 10.55
C ASP A 250 1.86 1.60 9.21
N ILE A 251 1.43 0.95 8.12
CA ILE A 251 1.78 1.34 6.75
C ILE A 251 1.10 2.65 6.31
N LEU A 252 -0.11 2.93 6.82
CA LEU A 252 -0.89 4.11 6.46
C LEU A 252 -1.79 4.56 7.64
N PRO A 253 -1.23 5.30 8.60
CA PRO A 253 -2.00 5.84 9.70
C PRO A 253 -3.06 6.84 9.21
N SER A 254 -4.23 6.90 9.88
CA SER A 254 -5.34 7.80 9.51
C SER A 254 -4.95 9.28 9.48
N GLY A 255 -4.07 9.72 10.39
CA GLY A 255 -3.56 11.09 10.41
C GLY A 255 -2.72 11.41 9.17
N THR A 256 -1.87 10.47 8.75
CA THR A 256 -1.06 10.59 7.53
C THR A 256 -1.94 10.60 6.28
N LEU A 257 -2.95 9.75 6.21
CA LEU A 257 -3.91 9.76 5.09
C LEU A 257 -4.66 11.10 5.00
N ARG A 258 -5.10 11.64 6.15
CA ARG A 258 -5.75 12.96 6.18
C ARG A 258 -4.82 14.08 5.72
N GLU A 259 -3.54 14.03 6.10
CA GLU A 259 -2.54 14.99 5.61
C GLU A 259 -2.29 14.85 4.10
N LEU A 260 -2.24 13.62 3.58
CA LEU A 260 -2.06 13.35 2.14
C LEU A 260 -3.20 13.93 1.30
N LEU A 261 -4.43 13.85 1.79
CA LEU A 261 -5.62 14.30 1.05
C LEU A 261 -6.08 15.72 1.43
N GLY A 262 -5.52 16.31 2.49
CA GLY A 262 -5.90 17.62 3.05
C GLY A 262 -5.52 18.82 2.18
N GLN A 263 -5.84 20.03 2.67
CA GLN A 263 -5.60 21.30 1.95
C GLN A 263 -4.22 21.89 2.23
N GLY A 264 -3.48 21.38 3.22
CA GLY A 264 -2.12 21.83 3.53
C GLY A 264 -1.16 21.81 2.34
N ILE A 265 -0.01 22.48 2.50
CA ILE A 265 1.02 22.67 1.47
C ILE A 265 1.41 21.35 0.78
N ARG A 266 1.48 20.26 1.54
CA ARG A 266 1.85 18.92 1.04
C ARG A 266 0.66 18.04 0.67
N GLY A 267 -0.57 18.46 0.96
CA GLY A 267 -1.79 17.67 0.72
C GLY A 267 -2.31 17.81 -0.71
N ALA A 268 -3.16 16.88 -1.14
CA ALA A 268 -3.69 16.84 -2.49
C ALA A 268 -4.89 17.78 -2.72
N GLY A 269 -5.44 18.39 -1.68
CA GLY A 269 -6.61 19.27 -1.77
C GLY A 269 -7.91 18.55 -2.10
N VAL A 270 -7.98 17.24 -1.82
CA VAL A 270 -9.16 16.40 -2.08
C VAL A 270 -10.19 16.55 -0.95
N LEU A 271 -9.75 16.66 0.31
CA LEU A 271 -10.62 16.89 1.48
C LEU A 271 -10.82 18.39 1.75
N SER A 272 -11.93 18.74 2.38
CA SER A 272 -12.21 20.11 2.86
C SER A 272 -11.91 20.25 4.37
N GLU A 273 -11.15 21.28 4.77
CA GLU A 273 -10.73 21.50 6.17
C GLU A 273 -11.68 22.41 6.98
N SER A 274 -12.72 23.02 6.38
CA SER A 274 -13.59 23.98 7.08
C SER A 274 -15.05 23.89 6.68
N LYS A 275 -15.97 24.06 7.65
CA LYS A 275 -17.44 24.20 7.42
C LYS A 275 -17.81 25.33 6.43
N ARG A 276 -16.87 26.25 6.13
CA ARG A 276 -17.04 27.38 5.19
C ARG A 276 -16.19 27.26 3.90
N GLY A 277 -15.36 26.23 3.75
CA GLY A 277 -14.56 26.04 2.53
C GLY A 277 -15.44 25.54 1.38
N MET A 278 -15.36 26.18 0.21
CA MET A 278 -16.26 25.93 -0.92
C MET A 278 -15.94 24.65 -1.72
N ASN A 279 -14.74 24.04 -1.55
CA ASN A 279 -14.27 22.92 -2.38
C ASN A 279 -13.70 21.77 -1.51
N GLY A 280 -13.92 20.51 -1.92
CA GLY A 280 -13.37 19.29 -1.30
C GLY A 280 -14.41 18.39 -0.60
N MET A 281 -14.12 17.09 -0.51
CA MET A 281 -14.95 16.10 0.19
C MET A 281 -14.91 16.29 1.71
N ARG A 282 -16.02 16.02 2.41
CA ARG A 282 -16.14 16.14 3.88
C ARG A 282 -16.34 14.77 4.49
N GLY A 283 -15.85 14.60 5.72
CA GLY A 283 -16.07 13.37 6.47
C GLY A 283 -14.84 12.86 7.19
N ASP A 284 -15.04 11.73 7.87
CA ASP A 284 -14.00 10.97 8.52
C ASP A 284 -13.48 9.85 7.62
N LEU A 285 -12.15 9.75 7.60
CA LEU A 285 -11.44 8.76 6.82
C LEU A 285 -11.11 7.55 7.67
N ASN A 286 -11.50 6.39 7.17
CA ASN A 286 -11.16 5.10 7.74
C ASN A 286 -10.30 4.31 6.73
N PRO A 287 -8.96 4.27 6.89
CA PRO A 287 -8.11 3.40 6.09
C PRO A 287 -8.48 1.92 6.28
N GLU A 288 -8.68 1.19 5.19
CA GLU A 288 -9.13 -0.20 5.25
C GLU A 288 -7.99 -1.18 4.95
N TRP A 289 -7.29 -0.98 3.83
CA TRP A 289 -6.19 -1.86 3.41
C TRP A 289 -5.20 -1.12 2.52
N VAL A 290 -3.97 -1.63 2.49
CA VAL A 290 -2.92 -1.24 1.53
C VAL A 290 -2.41 -2.50 0.86
N VAL A 291 -2.18 -2.45 -0.44
CA VAL A 291 -1.48 -3.50 -1.17
C VAL A 291 -0.22 -2.93 -1.79
N LYS A 292 0.89 -3.65 -1.64
CA LYS A 292 2.18 -3.39 -2.28
C LYS A 292 2.41 -4.47 -3.30
N TYR A 293 2.88 -4.12 -4.49
CA TYR A 293 3.22 -5.10 -5.52
C TYR A 293 4.58 -4.80 -6.14
N THR A 294 5.28 -5.85 -6.54
CA THR A 294 6.56 -5.77 -7.26
C THR A 294 6.57 -6.85 -8.34
N ALA A 295 6.86 -6.44 -9.59
CA ALA A 295 7.08 -7.31 -10.72
C ALA A 295 8.56 -7.26 -11.12
N VAL A 296 9.23 -8.41 -11.00
CA VAL A 296 10.66 -8.57 -11.29
C VAL A 296 10.81 -9.44 -12.53
N VAL A 297 11.58 -8.98 -13.52
CA VAL A 297 11.93 -9.80 -14.68
C VAL A 297 12.93 -10.87 -14.25
N ARG A 298 12.54 -12.14 -14.30
CA ARG A 298 13.30 -13.31 -13.81
C ARG A 298 14.73 -13.35 -14.30
N ASP A 299 14.91 -13.26 -15.61
CA ASP A 299 16.22 -13.47 -16.25
C ASP A 299 17.20 -12.32 -16.01
N ARG A 300 16.70 -11.14 -15.63
CA ARG A 300 17.51 -9.93 -15.45
C ARG A 300 17.61 -9.49 -13.98
N GLY A 301 16.71 -9.97 -13.11
CA GLY A 301 16.60 -9.50 -11.74
C GLY A 301 16.20 -8.01 -11.63
N VAL A 302 15.61 -7.44 -12.69
CA VAL A 302 15.25 -6.02 -12.77
C VAL A 302 13.79 -5.84 -12.35
N ILE A 303 13.55 -4.89 -11.44
CA ILE A 303 12.19 -4.47 -11.09
C ILE A 303 11.67 -3.56 -12.20
N GLU A 304 10.67 -4.03 -12.94
CA GLU A 304 10.03 -3.24 -13.99
C GLU A 304 8.89 -2.39 -13.44
N ASN A 305 8.03 -3.02 -12.63
CA ASN A 305 6.87 -2.35 -12.06
C ASN A 305 6.80 -2.59 -10.55
N LYS A 306 6.69 -1.51 -9.79
CA LYS A 306 6.50 -1.54 -8.35
C LYS A 306 5.57 -0.41 -7.96
N GLY A 307 4.65 -0.69 -7.05
CA GLY A 307 3.72 0.32 -6.60
C GLY A 307 2.83 -0.15 -5.47
N TYR A 308 1.86 0.71 -5.17
CA TYR A 308 0.92 0.52 -4.10
C TYR A 308 -0.48 0.96 -4.53
N PHE A 309 -1.49 0.25 -4.04
CA PHE A 309 -2.83 0.80 -3.88
C PHE A 309 -3.17 0.91 -2.39
N ALA A 310 -3.88 1.95 -2.01
CA ALA A 310 -4.44 2.10 -0.68
C ALA A 310 -5.91 2.47 -0.78
N VAL A 311 -6.72 1.90 0.09
CA VAL A 311 -8.15 2.18 0.13
C VAL A 311 -8.58 2.68 1.50
N ALA A 312 -9.44 3.69 1.47
CA ALA A 312 -10.09 4.22 2.65
C ALA A 312 -11.56 4.50 2.38
N GLU A 313 -12.39 4.30 3.39
CA GLU A 313 -13.78 4.73 3.39
C GLU A 313 -13.88 6.17 3.88
N LEU A 314 -14.66 6.99 3.16
CA LEU A 314 -15.08 8.31 3.59
C LEU A 314 -16.52 8.25 4.12
N ASN A 315 -16.65 8.54 5.42
CA ASN A 315 -17.91 8.65 6.14
C ASN A 315 -18.27 10.14 6.29
N GLU A 316 -19.26 10.59 5.51
CA GLU A 316 -19.73 11.98 5.44
C GLU A 316 -20.53 12.42 6.66
#